data_AF-A0A4U1L3T4-F1
#
_entry.id   AF-A0A4U1L3T4-F1
#
_cell.length_a   1.000
_cell.length_b   1.000
_cell.length_c   1.000
_cell.angle_alpha   90.00
_cell.angle_beta   90.00
_cell.angle_gamma   90.00
#
_symmetry.space_group_name_H-M   'P 1'
#
loop_
_entity.id
_entity.type
_entity.pdbx_description
1 polymer ?
#
loop_
_entity_poly.entity_id
_entity_poly.type
_entity_poly.pdbx_seq_one_letter_code
_entity_poly.pdbx_strand_id
1 'polypeptide(L)' 'MAKKDQVFITSSEEGKGAYGILASTDENIYFPMSITEALCLEEFDEVEAIMVRNDRAEPAWRAIRARRLNDDDG' A
#
# COMPACT_ATOMS: atom_id res chain seq x y z
N MET A 1 -1.19 -3.83 16.71
CA MET A 1 0.15 -3.24 16.51
C MET A 1 0.25 -2.77 15.08
N ALA A 2 0.83 -1.59 14.84
CA ALA A 2 1.09 -1.09 13.50
C ALA A 2 2.51 -1.52 13.06
N LYS A 3 2.67 -1.86 11.78
CA LYS A 3 3.96 -2.18 11.15
C LYS A 3 4.27 -1.13 10.09
N LYS A 4 5.55 -0.84 9.87
CA LYS A 4 6.03 -0.04 8.73
C LYS A 4 6.88 -0.93 7.84
N ASP A 5 6.65 -0.90 6.53
CA ASP A 5 7.40 -1.71 5.56
C ASP A 5 7.37 -1.06 4.17
N GLN A 6 8.29 -1.48 3.31
CA GLN A 6 8.25 -1.16 1.89
C GLN A 6 7.24 -2.06 1.20
N VAL A 7 6.50 -1.48 0.26
CA VAL A 7 5.42 -2.16 -0.44
C VAL A 7 5.52 -1.85 -1.93
N PHE A 8 5.37 -2.90 -2.73
CA PHE A 8 5.24 -2.81 -4.17
C PHE A 8 3.75 -2.87 -4.53
N ILE A 9 3.25 -1.87 -5.23
CA ILE A 9 1.87 -1.85 -5.71
C ILE A 9 1.74 -2.83 -6.87
N THR A 10 0.87 -3.82 -6.72
CA THR A 10 0.65 -4.88 -7.70
C THR A 10 -0.59 -4.67 -8.54
N SER A 11 -1.53 -3.84 -8.08
CA SER A 11 -2.70 -3.44 -8.84
C SER A 11 -3.32 -2.18 -8.23
N SER A 12 -3.80 -1.29 -9.09
CA SER A 12 -4.57 -0.11 -8.69
C SER A 12 -5.80 -0.02 -9.58
N GLU A 13 -7.00 -0.01 -8.98
CA GLU A 13 -8.25 0.11 -9.70
C GLU A 13 -8.97 1.40 -9.28
N GLU A 14 -9.37 2.20 -10.27
CA GLU A 14 -10.16 3.41 -10.05
C GLU A 14 -11.44 3.08 -9.26
N GLY A 15 -11.70 3.83 -8.18
CA GLY A 15 -12.87 3.64 -7.33
C GLY A 15 -12.80 2.46 -6.34
N LYS A 16 -11.73 1.64 -6.34
CA LYS A 16 -11.59 0.49 -5.42
C LYS A 16 -10.38 0.58 -4.48
N GLY A 17 -9.42 1.44 -4.79
CA GLY A 17 -8.14 1.56 -4.07
C GLY A 17 -7.05 0.72 -4.73
N ALA A 18 -5.97 0.47 -4.00
CA ALA A 18 -4.81 -0.26 -4.52
C ALA A 18 -4.46 -1.48 -3.65
N TYR A 19 -3.78 -2.43 -4.26
CA TYR A 19 -3.25 -3.63 -3.62
C TYR A 19 -1.75 -3.71 -3.84
N GLY A 20 -1.05 -4.31 -2.88
CA GLY A 20 0.38 -4.52 -2.97
C GLY A 20 0.87 -5.67 -2.13
N ILE A 21 2.17 -5.88 -2.18
CA ILE A 21 2.89 -6.89 -1.41
C ILE A 21 4.01 -6.24 -0.59
N LEU A 22 4.19 -6.71 0.64
CA LEU A 22 5.28 -6.25 1.49
C LEU A 22 6.61 -6.81 0.98
N ALA A 23 7.62 -5.96 0.82
CA ALA A 23 8.96 -6.34 0.39
C ALA A 23 9.62 -7.37 1.33
N SER A 24 9.29 -7.31 2.62
CA SER A 24 9.93 -8.16 3.63
C SER A 24 9.32 -9.57 3.76
N THR A 25 8.05 -9.74 3.41
CA THR A 25 7.29 -10.98 3.74
C THR A 25 6.39 -11.49 2.62
N ASP A 26 6.29 -10.78 1.50
CA ASP A 26 5.36 -11.08 0.39
C ASP A 26 3.88 -11.16 0.84
N GLU A 27 3.54 -10.64 2.02
CA GLU A 27 2.16 -10.60 2.49
C GLU A 27 1.36 -9.53 1.74
N ASN A 28 0.09 -9.83 1.46
CA ASN A 28 -0.80 -8.91 0.76
C ASN A 28 -1.26 -7.76 1.66
N ILE A 29 -1.32 -6.57 1.09
CA ILE A 29 -1.82 -5.35 1.74
C ILE A 29 -2.84 -4.62 0.85
N TYR A 30 -3.86 -4.05 1.48
CA TYR A 30 -4.80 -3.14 0.85
C TYR A 30 -4.54 -1.67 1.21
N PHE A 31 -4.57 -0.80 0.20
CA PHE A 31 -4.57 0.64 0.33
C PHE A 31 -5.99 1.19 0.10
N PRO A 32 -6.59 1.82 1.12
CA PRO A 32 -7.86 2.51 0.98
C PRO A 32 -7.81 3.57 -0.12
N MET A 33 -8.94 3.78 -0.79
CA MET A 33 -9.10 4.78 -1.86
C MET A 33 -8.56 6.16 -1.47
N SER A 34 -8.82 6.62 -0.24
CA SER A 34 -8.29 7.91 0.25
C SER A 34 -6.76 8.04 0.21
N ILE A 35 -6.02 6.93 0.37
CA ILE A 35 -4.56 6.92 0.27
C ILE A 35 -4.14 6.77 -1.19
N THR A 36 -4.79 5.87 -1.92
CA THR A 36 -4.54 5.62 -3.34
C THR A 36 -4.70 6.90 -4.17
N GLU A 37 -5.80 7.64 -4.00
CA GLU A 37 -6.06 8.88 -4.73
C GLU A 37 -5.12 10.02 -4.29
N ALA A 38 -4.85 10.15 -2.99
CA ALA A 38 -4.00 11.22 -2.48
C ALA A 38 -2.54 11.11 -2.95
N LEU A 39 -2.07 9.89 -3.22
CA LEU A 39 -0.73 9.61 -3.70
C LEU A 39 -0.70 9.23 -5.18
N CYS A 40 -1.86 9.25 -5.86
CA CYS A 40 -2.05 8.74 -7.22
C CYS A 40 -1.40 7.37 -7.46
N LEU A 41 -1.56 6.42 -6.54
CA LEU A 41 -0.84 5.13 -6.61
C LEU A 41 -1.20 4.35 -7.88
N GLU A 42 -0.16 3.86 -8.55
CA GLU A 42 -0.23 3.10 -9.80
C GLU A 42 0.46 1.74 -9.64
N GLU A 43 0.18 0.83 -10.57
CA GLU A 43 0.89 -0.45 -10.64
C GLU A 43 2.40 -0.22 -10.77
N PHE A 44 3.20 -1.02 -10.08
CA PHE A 44 4.67 -0.92 -9.98
C PHE A 44 5.21 0.24 -9.14
N ASP A 45 4.35 1.02 -8.48
CA ASP A 45 4.82 2.00 -7.50
C ASP A 45 5.49 1.34 -6.31
N GLU A 46 6.55 1.99 -5.83
CA GLU A 46 7.21 1.66 -4.57
C GLU A 46 6.84 2.69 -3.50
N VAL A 47 6.27 2.20 -2.40
CA VAL A 47 5.82 3.03 -1.30
C VAL A 47 6.29 2.49 0.04
N GLU A 48 6.50 3.39 1.00
CA GLU A 48 6.62 3.04 2.41
C GLU A 48 5.23 3.16 3.05
N ALA A 49 4.73 2.07 3.62
CA ALA A 49 3.40 2.02 4.21
C ALA A 49 3.47 1.77 5.72
N ILE A 50 2.66 2.51 6.48
CA ILE A 50 2.28 2.16 7.84
C ILE A 50 0.94 1.42 7.75
N MET A 51 0.91 0.22 8.30
CA MET A 51 -0.20 -0.71 8.16
C MET A 51 -0.61 -1.34 9.48
N VAL A 52 -1.83 -1.83 9.53
CA VAL A 52 -2.38 -2.61 10.64
C VAL A 52 -2.93 -3.93 10.11
N ARG A 53 -2.98 -4.95 10.97
CA ARG A 53 -3.65 -6.21 10.62
C ARG A 53 -5.10 -5.92 10.25
N ASN A 54 -5.55 -6.55 9.19
CA ASN A 54 -6.93 -6.41 8.74
C ASN A 54 -7.84 -7.31 9.59
N ASP A 55 -9.09 -6.89 9.79
CA ASP A 55 -10.11 -7.73 10.44
C ASP A 55 -10.54 -8.90 9.55
N ARG A 56 -10.37 -8.77 8.23
CA ARG A 56 -10.61 -9.83 7.25
C ARG A 56 -9.35 -10.66 6.99
N ALA A 57 -9.53 -11.93 6.65
CA ALA A 57 -8.42 -12.86 6.38
C ALA A 57 -7.55 -12.39 5.22
N GLU A 58 -8.16 -11.85 4.16
CA GLU A 58 -7.43 -11.37 2.99
C GLU A 58 -7.97 -10.02 2.47
N PRO A 59 -7.09 -9.06 2.13
CA PRO A 59 -5.64 -9.05 2.41
C PRO A 59 -5.33 -8.90 3.90
N ALA A 60 -4.22 -9.51 4.32
CA ALA A 60 -3.80 -9.64 5.72
C ALA A 60 -3.48 -8.30 6.39
N TRP A 61 -3.13 -7.29 5.58
CA TRP A 61 -2.79 -5.95 6.02
C TRP A 61 -3.68 -4.88 5.38
N ARG A 62 -3.87 -3.79 6.12
CA ARG A 62 -4.51 -2.57 5.64
C ARG A 62 -3.61 -1.37 5.91
N ALA A 63 -3.32 -0.59 4.87
CA ALA A 63 -2.58 0.66 5.00
C ALA A 63 -3.43 1.72 5.72
N ILE A 64 -2.81 2.41 6.68
CA ILE A 64 -3.37 3.57 7.37
C ILE A 64 -2.63 4.87 7.00
N ARG A 65 -1.40 4.74 6.48
CA ARG A 65 -0.62 5.84 5.93
C ARG A 65 0.37 5.28 4.91
N ALA A 66 0.69 6.04 3.87
CA ALA A 66 1.74 5.69 2.92
C ALA A 66 2.48 6.93 2.46
N ARG A 67 3.67 6.72 1.90
CA ARG A 67 4.50 7.74 1.25
C ARG A 67 5.22 7.10 0.07
N ARG A 68 5.23 7.74 -1.10
CA ARG A 68 6.00 7.28 -2.26
C ARG A 68 7.51 7.35 -1.96
N LEU A 69 8.24 6.32 -2.39
CA LEU A 69 9.69 6.27 -2.27
C LEU A 69 10.41 6.85 -3.49
N ASN A 70 9.75 6.85 -4.66
CA ASN A 70 10.31 7.36 -5.92
C ASN A 70 9.94 8.83 -6.23
N ASP A 71 9.43 9.59 -5.26
CA ASP A 71 9.10 11.02 -5.44
C ASP A 71 10.32 11.94 -5.15
N ASP A 72 11.54 11.45 -5.40
CA ASP A 72 12.74 12.31 -5.43
C ASP A 72 12.78 12.98 -6.81
N ASP A 73 11.92 13.97 -6.98
CA ASP A 73 12.00 14.95 -8.08
C ASP A 73 13.30 15.75 -7.86
N GLY A 74 14.31 15.42 -8.67
CA GLY A 74 15.54 16.20 -8.82
C GLY A 74 15.38 17.36 -9.78
#